data_AF-S7VQ88-F1
#
_entry.id   AF-S7VQ88-F1
#
_cell.length_a   1.000
_cell.length_b   1.000
_cell.length_c   1.000
_cell.angle_alpha   90.00
_cell.angle_beta   90.00
_cell.angle_gamma   90.00
#
_symmetry.space_group_name_H-M   'P 1'
#
loop_
_entity.id
_entity.type
_entity.pdbx_description
1 polymer ?
#
loop_
_entity_poly.entity_id
_entity_poly.type
_entity_poly.pdbx_seq_one_letter_code
_entity_poly.pdbx_strand_id
1 'polypeptide(L)'
;MGDLFDFWFEYKTVVPKGFTRTLGKLAEISDSGIPIHYFVGNHDLWMNGYFEEELGIPVYHKPEEFTVSYDASTTLSHQTIFIGHGDGLGPGDKGYKRMKKVFTNPLFKWLFKWMHPDIGIRIGQYMSVKNKMISGDDDAKFLGEENEWLAVYCKRKLEDKHRDYFVFGHRHLPLEIDLNESSKYINLGDWIQYYTYGVFDGKNFELKNINYVLF
;
A
#
# COMPACT_ATOMS: atom_id res chain seq x y z
N MET A 1 2.20 1.27 -2.77
CA MET A 1 1.82 0.39 -1.64
C MET A 1 0.38 0.69 -1.29
N GLY A 2 -0.56 0.29 -2.15
CA GLY A 2 -1.97 0.69 -2.07
C GLY A 2 -2.21 2.17 -2.33
N ASP A 3 -3.49 2.53 -2.35
CA ASP A 3 -4.03 3.89 -2.47
C ASP A 3 -3.50 4.63 -3.70
N LEU A 4 -3.40 3.93 -4.83
CA LEU A 4 -3.08 4.56 -6.11
C LEU A 4 -4.27 5.37 -6.65
N PHE A 5 -5.49 4.96 -6.30
CA PHE A 5 -6.72 5.62 -6.70
C PHE A 5 -7.43 6.19 -5.47
N ASP A 6 -8.12 7.32 -5.63
CA ASP A 6 -8.94 7.86 -4.55
C ASP A 6 -10.11 6.93 -4.19
N PHE A 7 -10.58 6.12 -5.14
CA PHE A 7 -11.58 5.08 -4.92
C PHE A 7 -11.61 4.12 -6.10
N TRP A 8 -11.52 2.82 -5.84
CA TRP A 8 -11.59 1.78 -6.88
C TRP A 8 -12.61 0.69 -6.55
N PHE A 9 -13.50 0.41 -7.50
CA PHE A 9 -14.44 -0.72 -7.44
C PHE A 9 -14.57 -1.37 -8.81
N GLU A 10 -14.42 -2.69 -8.86
CA GLU A 10 -14.53 -3.46 -10.09
C GLU A 10 -15.94 -4.06 -10.22
N TYR A 11 -16.70 -3.53 -11.17
CA TYR A 11 -17.88 -4.24 -11.67
C TYR A 11 -17.43 -5.36 -12.60
N LYS A 12 -18.37 -6.24 -13.00
CA LYS A 12 -18.06 -7.37 -13.89
C LYS A 12 -17.41 -6.94 -15.22
N THR A 13 -17.80 -5.77 -15.74
CA THR A 13 -17.39 -5.30 -17.07
C THR A 13 -17.06 -3.80 -17.07
N VAL A 14 -16.98 -3.17 -15.90
CA VAL A 14 -16.81 -1.72 -15.76
C VAL A 14 -15.85 -1.43 -14.62
N VAL A 15 -14.87 -0.58 -14.91
CA VAL A 15 -13.96 0.00 -13.92
C VAL A 15 -14.12 1.53 -13.90
N PRO A 16 -13.73 2.23 -12.82
CA PRO A 16 -13.87 3.67 -12.74
C PRO A 16 -13.07 4.39 -13.85
N LYS A 17 -13.71 5.35 -14.53
CA LYS A 17 -13.04 6.21 -15.51
C LYS A 17 -12.16 7.26 -14.82
N GLY A 18 -11.17 7.80 -15.56
CA GLY A 18 -10.30 8.90 -15.10
C GLY A 18 -8.83 8.49 -14.92
N PHE A 19 -8.54 7.19 -14.92
CA PHE A 19 -7.20 6.67 -14.63
C PHE A 19 -6.47 6.12 -15.85
N THR A 20 -6.97 6.35 -17.06
CA THR A 20 -6.46 5.77 -18.32
C THR A 20 -4.96 6.02 -18.52
N ARG A 21 -4.46 7.22 -18.19
CA ARG A 21 -3.03 7.53 -18.35
C ARG A 21 -2.16 6.74 -17.36
N THR A 22 -2.62 6.60 -16.13
CA THR A 22 -1.95 5.80 -15.09
C THR A 22 -1.94 4.33 -15.48
N LEU A 23 -3.10 3.79 -15.87
CA LEU A 23 -3.22 2.40 -16.33
C LEU A 23 -2.35 2.14 -17.57
N GLY A 24 -2.31 3.08 -18.53
CA GLY A 24 -1.44 2.97 -19.69
C GLY A 24 0.05 2.92 -19.35
N LYS A 25 0.49 3.67 -18.34
CA LYS A 25 1.89 3.62 -17.87
C LYS A 25 2.21 2.34 -17.09
N LEU A 26 1.27 1.81 -16.32
CA LEU A 26 1.43 0.50 -15.68
C LEU A 26 1.55 -0.62 -16.74
N ALA A 27 0.71 -0.57 -17.78
CA ALA A 27 0.79 -1.50 -18.90
C ALA A 27 2.16 -1.42 -19.60
N GLU A 28 2.62 -0.21 -19.95
CA GLU A 28 3.93 0.00 -20.60
C GLU A 28 5.10 -0.58 -19.78
N ILE A 29 5.08 -0.41 -18.46
CA ILE A 29 6.11 -0.97 -17.57
C ILE A 29 6.02 -2.49 -17.52
N SER A 30 4.81 -3.04 -17.36
CA SER A 30 4.57 -4.50 -17.33
C SER A 30 5.01 -5.16 -18.64
N ASP A 31 4.60 -4.61 -19.78
CA ASP A 31 4.93 -5.09 -21.12
C ASP A 31 6.43 -5.02 -21.43
N SER A 32 7.17 -4.11 -20.78
CA SER A 32 8.64 -4.02 -20.87
C SER A 32 9.37 -5.15 -20.13
N GLY A 33 8.64 -6.00 -19.40
CA GLY A 33 9.18 -7.12 -18.64
C GLY A 33 9.62 -6.76 -17.21
N ILE A 34 9.29 -5.56 -16.73
CA ILE A 34 9.57 -5.15 -15.35
C ILE A 34 8.43 -5.65 -14.44
N PRO A 35 8.70 -6.54 -13.46
CA PRO A 35 7.66 -7.04 -12.57
C PRO A 35 7.06 -5.92 -11.72
N ILE A 36 5.73 -5.87 -11.69
CA ILE A 36 4.98 -4.96 -10.82
C ILE A 36 4.20 -5.81 -9.82
N HIS A 37 4.25 -5.44 -8.55
CA HIS A 37 3.47 -6.07 -7.49
C HIS A 37 2.55 -5.02 -6.87
N TYR A 38 1.24 -5.26 -6.85
CA TYR A 38 0.27 -4.32 -6.30
C TYR A 38 -0.22 -4.79 -4.94
N PHE A 39 -0.05 -3.98 -3.90
CA PHE A 39 -0.64 -4.24 -2.58
C PHE A 39 -1.88 -3.38 -2.42
N VAL A 40 -3.01 -3.98 -2.08
CA VAL A 40 -4.28 -3.27 -1.99
C VAL A 40 -4.31 -2.34 -0.78
N GLY A 41 -4.72 -1.11 -1.00
CA GLY A 41 -4.93 -0.11 0.05
C GLY A 41 -6.38 -0.01 0.53
N ASN A 42 -6.64 0.93 1.44
CA ASN A 42 -8.00 1.16 1.92
C ASN A 42 -8.90 1.85 0.90
N HIS A 43 -8.34 2.57 -0.07
CA HIS A 43 -9.09 3.19 -1.17
C HIS A 43 -9.34 2.25 -2.35
N ASP A 44 -8.53 1.19 -2.46
CA ASP A 44 -8.59 0.22 -3.56
C ASP A 44 -9.10 -1.16 -3.12
N LEU A 45 -9.77 -1.23 -1.96
CA LEU A 45 -10.16 -2.46 -1.25
C LEU A 45 -10.94 -3.47 -2.10
N TRP A 46 -11.56 -2.99 -3.18
CA TRP A 46 -12.44 -3.75 -4.08
C TRP A 46 -11.81 -4.09 -5.43
N MET A 47 -10.48 -4.05 -5.53
CA MET A 47 -9.76 -4.73 -6.61
C MET A 47 -10.06 -6.22 -6.62
N ASN A 48 -10.28 -6.81 -7.80
CA ASN A 48 -10.75 -8.17 -7.96
C ASN A 48 -10.47 -8.71 -9.38
N GLY A 49 -9.20 -8.80 -9.76
CA GLY A 49 -8.77 -9.47 -10.98
C GLY A 49 -8.42 -8.55 -12.15
N TYR A 50 -8.88 -7.29 -12.19
CA TYR A 50 -8.61 -6.43 -13.34
C TYR A 50 -7.10 -6.23 -13.59
N PHE A 51 -6.30 -6.03 -12.55
CA PHE A 51 -4.85 -5.84 -12.69
C PHE A 51 -4.15 -7.14 -13.10
N GLU A 52 -4.57 -8.27 -12.54
CA GLU A 52 -4.04 -9.58 -12.86
C GLU A 52 -4.36 -9.99 -14.31
N GLU A 53 -5.62 -9.80 -14.73
CA GLU A 53 -6.13 -10.24 -16.03
C GLU A 53 -5.73 -9.29 -17.16
N GLU A 54 -5.78 -7.98 -16.96
CA GLU A 54 -5.57 -6.99 -18.03
C GLU A 54 -4.13 -6.44 -18.07
N LEU A 55 -3.41 -6.44 -16.94
CA LEU A 55 -2.07 -5.84 -16.84
C LEU A 55 -0.97 -6.86 -16.50
N GLY A 56 -1.33 -8.09 -16.17
CA GLY A 56 -0.37 -9.10 -15.70
C GLY A 56 0.29 -8.74 -14.36
N ILE A 57 -0.38 -7.93 -13.53
CA ILE A 57 0.15 -7.42 -12.26
C ILE A 57 -0.47 -8.21 -11.11
N PRO A 58 0.29 -9.02 -10.34
CA PRO A 58 -0.21 -9.70 -9.15
C PRO A 58 -0.71 -8.70 -8.09
N VAL A 59 -1.91 -8.96 -7.56
CA VAL A 59 -2.54 -8.14 -6.51
C VAL A 59 -2.56 -8.88 -5.18
N TYR A 60 -2.07 -8.22 -4.13
CA TYR A 60 -1.97 -8.75 -2.78
C TYR A 60 -2.90 -7.99 -1.84
N HIS A 61 -3.86 -8.70 -1.25
CA HIS A 61 -4.79 -8.14 -0.27
C HIS A 61 -4.27 -8.20 1.18
N LYS A 62 -3.09 -8.78 1.38
CA LYS A 62 -2.44 -8.95 2.68
C LYS A 62 -0.95 -8.65 2.54
N PRO A 63 -0.26 -8.36 3.66
CA PRO A 63 1.19 -8.26 3.62
C PRO A 63 1.82 -9.58 3.19
N GLU A 64 2.87 -9.50 2.38
CA GLU A 64 3.62 -10.64 1.85
C GLU A 64 5.11 -10.48 2.14
N GLU A 65 5.81 -11.60 2.17
CA GLU A 65 7.25 -11.65 2.41
C GLU A 65 8.01 -11.95 1.12
N PHE A 66 8.98 -11.10 0.80
CA PHE A 66 9.85 -11.24 -0.35
C PHE A 66 11.26 -11.55 0.13
N THR A 67 11.92 -12.50 -0.50
CA THR A 67 13.35 -12.76 -0.29
C THR A 67 14.12 -12.32 -1.52
N VAL A 68 14.95 -11.29 -1.37
CA VAL A 68 15.82 -10.80 -2.45
C VAL A 68 17.20 -11.36 -2.23
N SER A 69 17.73 -12.04 -3.25
CA SER A 69 19.09 -12.56 -3.24
C SER A 69 19.99 -11.62 -4.04
N TYR A 70 21.17 -11.32 -3.52
CA TYR A 70 22.14 -10.46 -4.19
C TYR A 70 23.57 -10.98 -3.99
N ASP A 71 24.43 -10.72 -4.97
CA ASP A 71 25.84 -11.10 -4.89
C ASP A 71 26.63 -10.03 -4.12
N ALA A 72 26.94 -10.34 -2.87
CA ALA A 72 27.88 -9.56 -2.08
C ALA A 72 29.30 -10.09 -2.31
N SER A 73 29.91 -9.67 -3.42
CA SER A 73 31.35 -9.76 -3.74
C SER A 73 32.07 -11.10 -3.47
N THR A 74 31.37 -12.25 -3.41
CA THR A 74 31.84 -13.65 -3.26
C THR A 74 30.88 -14.54 -2.45
N THR A 75 29.90 -13.97 -1.73
CA THR A 75 28.88 -14.74 -0.98
C THR A 75 27.47 -14.30 -1.35
N LEU A 76 26.62 -15.26 -1.72
CA LEU A 76 25.20 -15.01 -1.98
C LEU A 76 24.51 -14.60 -0.67
N SER A 77 24.11 -13.34 -0.60
CA SER A 77 23.39 -12.79 0.54
C SER A 77 21.90 -12.75 0.25
N HIS A 78 21.08 -12.91 1.29
CA HIS A 78 19.62 -12.88 1.18
C HIS A 78 19.09 -11.84 2.14
N GLN A 79 18.14 -11.04 1.68
CA GLN A 79 17.38 -10.13 2.53
C GLN A 79 15.89 -10.39 2.40
N THR A 80 15.23 -10.30 3.54
CA THR A 80 13.81 -10.56 3.72
C THR A 80 13.08 -9.25 3.94
N ILE A 81 12.15 -8.94 3.04
CA ILE A 81 11.38 -7.70 3.03
C ILE A 81 9.91 -8.06 3.19
N PHE A 82 9.29 -7.58 4.26
CA PHE A 82 7.87 -7.79 4.55
C PHE A 82 7.08 -6.56 4.14
N ILE A 83 6.22 -6.72 3.13
CA ILE A 83 5.64 -5.63 2.37
C ILE A 83 4.12 -5.68 2.51
N GLY A 84 3.46 -4.55 2.80
CA GLY A 84 1.99 -4.47 2.82
C GLY A 84 1.49 -3.03 2.86
N HIS A 85 0.20 -2.78 2.65
CA HIS A 85 -0.28 -1.38 2.67
C HIS A 85 -0.18 -0.74 4.07
N GLY A 86 -0.63 -1.42 5.12
CA GLY A 86 -0.50 -0.97 6.52
C GLY A 86 -1.82 -0.70 7.24
N ASP A 87 -2.91 -0.54 6.50
CA ASP A 87 -4.23 -0.23 7.05
C ASP A 87 -4.81 -1.37 7.91
N GLY A 88 -5.28 -1.01 9.10
CA GLY A 88 -5.86 -1.98 10.03
C GLY A 88 -4.87 -3.04 10.53
N LEU A 89 -3.55 -2.81 10.42
CA LEU A 89 -2.52 -3.57 11.12
C LEU A 89 -2.29 -3.01 12.53
N GLY A 90 -1.48 -3.70 13.34
CA GLY A 90 -1.12 -3.25 14.68
C GLY A 90 -2.26 -3.24 15.72
N PRO A 91 -2.00 -2.70 16.92
CA PRO A 91 -3.01 -2.50 17.96
C PRO A 91 -3.99 -1.38 17.60
N GLY A 92 -5.02 -1.16 18.42
CA GLY A 92 -5.92 -0.01 18.27
C GLY A 92 -6.86 -0.08 17.05
N ASP A 93 -7.36 1.08 16.65
CA ASP A 93 -8.19 1.34 15.47
C ASP A 93 -9.36 0.34 15.25
N LYS A 94 -10.09 0.08 16.35
CA LYS A 94 -11.19 -0.90 16.35
C LYS A 94 -12.34 -0.47 15.42
N GLY A 95 -12.54 0.83 15.24
CA GLY A 95 -13.58 1.40 14.38
C GLY A 95 -13.31 1.08 12.91
N TYR A 96 -12.15 1.47 12.40
CA TYR A 96 -11.72 1.15 11.04
C TYR A 96 -11.69 -0.35 10.79
N LYS A 97 -11.12 -1.15 11.70
CA LYS A 97 -11.06 -2.61 11.55
C LYS A 97 -12.45 -3.25 11.44
N ARG A 98 -13.46 -2.72 12.14
CA ARG A 98 -14.86 -3.16 11.99
C ARG A 98 -15.44 -2.72 10.64
N MET A 99 -15.20 -1.48 10.24
CA MET A 99 -15.64 -0.95 8.95
C MET A 99 -15.04 -1.74 7.78
N LYS A 100 -13.73 -2.02 7.80
CA LYS A 100 -13.04 -2.86 6.81
C LYS A 100 -13.67 -4.25 6.71
N LYS A 101 -14.07 -4.88 7.83
CA LYS A 101 -14.82 -6.15 7.81
C LYS A 101 -16.17 -6.04 7.12
N VAL A 102 -16.89 -4.94 7.30
CA VAL A 102 -18.16 -4.68 6.61
C VAL A 102 -17.92 -4.52 5.11
N PHE A 103 -16.98 -3.67 4.70
CA PHE A 103 -16.70 -3.44 3.28
C PHE A 103 -16.09 -4.65 2.56
N THR A 104 -15.36 -5.50 3.27
CA THR A 104 -14.81 -6.73 2.68
C THR A 104 -15.79 -7.91 2.65
N ASN A 105 -16.95 -7.80 3.30
CA ASN A 105 -17.93 -8.89 3.32
C ASN A 105 -18.52 -9.12 1.91
N PRO A 106 -18.54 -10.37 1.42
CA PRO A 106 -19.09 -10.69 0.09
C PRO A 106 -20.53 -10.21 -0.13
N LEU A 107 -21.37 -10.22 0.91
CA LEU A 107 -22.76 -9.73 0.81
C LEU A 107 -22.81 -8.23 0.52
N PHE A 108 -22.02 -7.43 1.22
CA PHE A 108 -21.99 -5.98 1.01
C PHE A 108 -21.34 -5.61 -0.32
N LYS A 109 -20.29 -6.32 -0.74
CA LYS A 109 -19.72 -6.17 -2.10
C LYS A 109 -20.75 -6.50 -3.17
N TRP A 110 -21.49 -7.60 -2.99
CA TRP A 110 -22.55 -8.02 -3.90
C TRP A 110 -23.69 -7.00 -3.98
N LEU A 111 -24.15 -6.46 -2.84
CA LEU A 111 -25.17 -5.40 -2.81
C LEU A 111 -24.70 -4.13 -3.53
N PHE A 112 -23.46 -3.69 -3.27
CA PHE A 112 -22.89 -2.50 -3.92
C PHE A 112 -22.76 -2.69 -5.44
N LYS A 113 -22.42 -3.90 -5.89
CA LYS A 113 -22.31 -4.26 -7.32
C LYS A 113 -23.61 -4.05 -8.09
N TRP A 114 -24.78 -4.12 -7.44
CA TRP A 114 -26.08 -3.85 -8.08
C TRP A 114 -26.41 -2.37 -8.23
N MET A 115 -25.70 -1.48 -7.53
CA MET A 115 -25.84 -0.05 -7.78
C MET A 115 -25.25 0.31 -9.13
N HIS A 116 -25.98 1.12 -9.90
CA HIS A 116 -25.48 1.63 -11.18
C HIS A 116 -24.09 2.27 -10.99
N PRO A 117 -23.10 1.99 -11.87
CA PRO A 117 -21.74 2.51 -11.72
C PRO A 117 -21.66 4.02 -11.47
N ASP A 118 -22.42 4.83 -12.20
CA ASP A 118 -22.42 6.29 -12.00
C ASP A 118 -22.90 6.74 -10.60
N ILE A 119 -23.71 5.92 -9.93
CA ILE A 119 -24.20 6.21 -8.58
C ILE A 119 -23.21 5.66 -7.55
N GLY A 120 -22.83 4.38 -7.69
CA GLY A 120 -21.91 3.70 -6.77
C GLY A 120 -20.56 4.40 -6.71
N ILE A 121 -19.94 4.64 -7.87
CA ILE A 121 -18.64 5.32 -7.95
C ILE A 121 -18.71 6.72 -7.35
N ARG A 122 -19.77 7.50 -7.64
CA ARG A 122 -19.93 8.85 -7.09
C ARG A 122 -20.04 8.85 -5.56
N ILE A 123 -20.78 7.90 -4.99
CA ILE A 123 -20.91 7.74 -3.53
C ILE A 123 -19.56 7.34 -2.93
N GLY A 124 -18.87 6.36 -3.52
CA GLY A 124 -17.56 5.90 -3.06
C GLY A 124 -16.52 7.02 -3.04
N GLN A 125 -16.41 7.77 -4.15
CA GLN A 125 -15.52 8.92 -4.27
C GLN A 125 -15.84 10.01 -3.23
N TYR A 126 -17.12 10.35 -3.05
CA TYR A 126 -17.51 11.35 -2.05
C TYR A 126 -17.12 10.93 -0.62
N MET A 127 -17.37 9.66 -0.26
CA MET A 127 -17.03 9.13 1.07
C MET A 127 -15.52 9.05 1.28
N SER A 128 -14.76 8.68 0.25
CA SER A 128 -13.30 8.65 0.27
C SER A 128 -12.70 10.03 0.58
N VAL A 129 -13.09 11.04 -0.19
CA VAL A 129 -12.58 12.41 -0.03
C VAL A 129 -12.97 12.98 1.33
N LYS A 130 -14.20 12.74 1.78
CA LYS A 130 -14.67 13.20 3.09
C LYS A 130 -13.90 12.57 4.26
N ASN A 131 -13.62 11.26 4.19
CA ASN A 131 -12.84 10.59 5.23
C ASN A 131 -11.42 11.15 5.32
N LYS A 132 -10.76 11.40 4.18
CA LYS A 132 -9.43 11.99 4.11
C LYS A 132 -9.36 13.38 4.76
N MET A 133 -10.36 14.23 4.51
CA MET A 133 -10.44 15.56 5.14
C MET A 133 -10.62 15.49 6.66
N ILE A 134 -11.19 14.40 7.18
CA ILE A 134 -11.43 14.24 8.61
C ILE A 134 -10.20 13.66 9.33
N SER A 135 -9.40 12.81 8.68
CA SER A 135 -8.23 12.15 9.30
C SER A 135 -6.90 12.88 9.10
N GLY A 136 -6.80 13.78 8.11
CA GLY A 136 -5.51 14.35 7.65
C GLY A 136 -4.65 15.06 8.71
N ASP A 137 -5.26 15.79 9.66
CA ASP A 137 -4.50 16.52 10.69
C ASP A 137 -3.97 15.62 11.82
N ASP A 138 -4.63 14.48 12.07
CA ASP A 138 -4.21 13.50 13.07
C ASP A 138 -3.18 12.52 12.49
N ASP A 139 -3.26 12.22 11.19
CA ASP A 139 -2.32 11.33 10.51
C ASP A 139 -0.92 11.93 10.33
N ALA A 140 -0.79 13.26 10.29
CA ALA A 140 0.49 13.96 10.10
C ALA A 140 1.40 14.01 11.34
N LYS A 141 0.91 13.59 12.52
CA LYS A 141 1.70 13.62 13.76
C LYS A 141 2.42 12.28 13.98
N PHE A 142 3.74 12.35 14.10
CA PHE A 142 4.52 11.24 14.61
C PHE A 142 4.22 11.04 16.10
N LEU A 143 3.78 9.84 16.47
CA LEU A 143 3.35 9.52 17.84
C LEU A 143 4.52 9.03 18.73
N GLY A 144 5.73 8.91 18.14
CA GLY A 144 6.88 8.26 18.75
C GLY A 144 6.91 6.76 18.45
N GLU A 145 8.11 6.17 18.41
CA GLU A 145 8.32 4.78 17.96
C GLU A 145 7.49 3.76 18.73
N GLU A 146 7.29 3.96 20.03
CA GLU A 146 6.52 3.05 20.89
C GLU A 146 5.00 3.17 20.70
N ASN A 147 4.52 4.27 20.12
CA ASN A 147 3.10 4.53 19.90
C ASN A 147 2.69 4.39 18.42
N GLU A 148 3.65 4.33 17.49
CA GLU A 148 3.37 4.03 16.09
C GLU A 148 2.86 2.58 15.95
N TRP A 149 1.57 2.42 15.65
CA TRP A 149 0.92 1.11 15.63
C TRP A 149 1.56 0.14 14.62
N LEU A 150 2.12 0.65 13.52
CA LEU A 150 2.86 -0.13 12.55
C LEU A 150 4.23 -0.55 13.09
N ALA A 151 4.95 0.30 13.81
CA ALA A 151 6.21 -0.09 14.46
C ALA A 151 5.96 -1.19 15.51
N VAL A 152 4.92 -1.05 16.32
CA VAL A 152 4.48 -2.09 17.28
C VAL A 152 4.08 -3.39 16.56
N TYR A 153 3.39 -3.29 15.42
CA TYR A 153 3.08 -4.45 14.59
C TYR A 153 4.34 -5.15 14.07
N CYS A 154 5.33 -4.39 13.60
CA CYS A 154 6.61 -4.94 13.12
C CYS A 154 7.38 -5.63 14.24
N LYS A 155 7.50 -5.01 15.42
CA LYS A 155 8.13 -5.60 16.62
C LYS A 155 7.50 -6.95 16.96
N ARG A 156 6.16 -7.02 16.97
CA ARG A 156 5.44 -8.29 17.19
C ARG A 156 5.69 -9.32 16.09
N LYS A 157 5.85 -8.91 14.83
CA LYS A 157 6.17 -9.83 13.73
C LYS A 157 7.60 -10.34 13.77
N LEU A 158 8.53 -9.57 14.34
CA LEU A 158 9.89 -10.02 14.59
C LEU A 158 9.98 -11.12 15.64
N GLU A 159 9.05 -11.17 16.61
CA GLU A 159 8.95 -12.28 17.57
C GLU A 159 8.67 -13.61 16.87
N ASP A 160 7.93 -13.60 15.75
CA ASP A 160 7.61 -14.80 14.97
C ASP A 160 8.79 -15.28 14.11
N LYS A 161 9.46 -14.35 13.41
CA LYS A 161 10.54 -14.64 12.46
C LYS A 161 11.34 -13.36 12.15
N HIS A 162 12.65 -13.48 12.04
CA HIS A 162 13.55 -12.42 11.56
C HIS A 162 13.14 -11.88 10.20
N ARG A 163 13.19 -10.55 10.05
CA ARG A 163 12.97 -9.79 8.82
C ARG A 163 13.91 -8.61 8.80
N ASP A 164 14.56 -8.36 7.66
CA ASP A 164 15.51 -7.26 7.53
C ASP A 164 14.78 -5.92 7.36
N TYR A 165 13.70 -5.92 6.57
CA TYR A 165 12.91 -4.73 6.32
C TYR A 165 11.41 -4.98 6.43
N PHE A 166 10.70 -4.01 6.97
CA PHE A 166 9.25 -3.89 6.92
C PHE A 166 8.89 -2.65 6.11
N VAL A 167 8.14 -2.80 5.02
CA VAL A 167 7.81 -1.69 4.12
C VAL A 167 6.30 -1.53 4.02
N PHE A 168 5.81 -0.39 4.51
CA PHE A 168 4.39 -0.06 4.50
C PHE A 168 4.13 1.33 3.90
N GLY A 169 2.86 1.60 3.59
CA GLY A 169 2.35 2.94 3.30
C GLY A 169 1.36 3.38 4.39
N HIS A 170 0.21 3.92 3.96
CA HIS A 170 -0.96 4.25 4.78
C HIS A 170 -0.80 5.38 5.82
N ARG A 171 0.37 5.55 6.47
CA ARG A 171 0.57 6.67 7.42
C ARG A 171 0.70 8.02 6.72
N HIS A 172 0.96 8.03 5.40
CA HIS A 172 1.26 9.23 4.61
C HIS A 172 2.48 10.04 5.12
N LEU A 173 3.17 9.56 6.16
CA LEU A 173 4.36 10.16 6.75
C LEU A 173 5.57 9.28 6.39
N PRO A 174 6.60 9.81 5.71
CA PRO A 174 7.83 9.06 5.49
C PRO A 174 8.54 8.82 6.82
N LEU A 175 8.81 7.55 7.12
CA LEU A 175 9.41 7.14 8.39
C LEU A 175 10.48 6.08 8.13
N GLU A 176 11.59 6.17 8.84
CA GLU A 176 12.58 5.11 9.00
C GLU A 176 12.80 4.90 10.49
N ILE A 177 12.43 3.72 10.99
CA ILE A 177 12.50 3.38 12.42
C ILE A 177 13.30 2.09 12.56
N ASP A 178 14.41 2.16 13.27
CA ASP A 178 15.19 0.97 13.62
C ASP A 178 14.42 0.15 14.66
N LEU A 179 14.09 -1.10 14.34
CA LEU A 179 13.36 -1.99 15.23
C LEU A 179 14.31 -2.76 16.17
N ASN A 180 15.53 -3.02 15.69
CA ASN A 180 16.69 -3.59 16.38
C ASN A 180 17.95 -3.36 15.52
N GLU A 181 19.10 -3.96 15.87
CA GLU A 181 20.38 -3.82 15.15
C GLU A 181 20.38 -4.31 13.68
N SER A 182 19.38 -5.11 13.29
CA SER A 182 19.31 -5.84 12.01
C SER A 182 17.98 -5.72 11.27
N SER A 183 17.02 -4.97 11.82
CA SER A 183 15.67 -4.84 11.27
C SER A 183 15.20 -3.40 11.27
N LYS A 184 14.65 -2.93 10.14
CA LYS A 184 14.12 -1.57 10.00
C LYS A 184 12.66 -1.57 9.52
N TYR A 185 11.85 -0.67 10.07
CA TYR A 185 10.52 -0.34 9.55
C TYR A 185 10.59 0.95 8.74
N ILE A 186 10.04 0.89 7.53
CA ILE A 186 10.03 1.96 6.56
C ILE A 186 8.58 2.24 6.17
N ASN A 187 8.15 3.49 6.35
CA ASN A 187 6.90 3.99 5.78
C ASN A 187 7.21 4.87 4.58
N LEU A 188 6.58 4.58 3.44
CA LEU A 188 6.89 5.23 2.17
C LEU A 188 6.44 6.69 2.07
N GLY A 189 5.58 7.19 2.96
CA GLY A 189 4.99 8.52 2.83
C GLY A 189 3.94 8.58 1.71
N ASP A 190 3.85 9.73 1.02
CA ASP A 190 2.89 9.94 -0.06
C ASP A 190 3.44 10.76 -1.24
N TRP A 191 2.68 10.83 -2.33
CA TRP A 191 3.02 11.57 -3.55
C TRP A 191 2.30 12.91 -3.69
N ILE A 192 1.81 13.48 -2.58
CA ILE A 192 1.07 14.74 -2.56
C ILE A 192 1.86 15.80 -1.80
N GLN A 193 2.33 15.44 -0.61
CA GLN A 193 3.10 16.31 0.30
C GLN A 193 4.59 16.02 0.19
N TYR A 194 4.98 14.75 0.24
CA TYR A 194 6.39 14.37 0.42
C TYR A 194 7.09 13.95 -0.87
N TYR A 195 6.36 13.40 -1.84
CA TYR A 195 6.91 12.86 -3.10
C TYR A 195 7.98 11.79 -2.87
N THR A 196 7.75 10.95 -1.85
CA THR A 196 8.69 9.93 -1.40
C THR A 196 8.47 8.58 -2.09
N TYR A 197 9.56 7.82 -2.24
CA TYR A 197 9.55 6.44 -2.69
C TYR A 197 10.70 5.67 -2.05
N GLY A 198 10.54 4.35 -1.92
CA GLY A 198 11.57 3.46 -1.38
C GLY A 198 12.46 2.89 -2.49
N VAL A 199 13.76 2.81 -2.23
CA VAL A 199 14.71 2.12 -3.12
C VAL A 199 15.47 1.08 -2.33
N PHE A 200 15.49 -0.13 -2.87
CA PHE A 200 16.35 -1.21 -2.41
C PHE A 200 17.40 -1.50 -3.48
N ASP A 201 18.67 -1.29 -3.17
CA ASP A 201 19.79 -1.44 -4.13
C ASP A 201 20.40 -2.85 -4.14
N GLY A 202 19.81 -3.79 -3.40
CA GLY A 202 20.35 -5.12 -3.14
C GLY A 202 21.02 -5.23 -1.77
N LYS A 203 21.46 -4.12 -1.15
CA LYS A 203 22.13 -4.13 0.14
C LYS A 203 21.40 -3.30 1.19
N ASN A 204 20.95 -2.11 0.81
CA ASN A 204 20.30 -1.16 1.70
C ASN A 204 18.96 -0.74 1.13
N PHE A 205 17.99 -0.55 2.01
CA PHE A 205 16.73 0.12 1.70
C PHE A 205 16.77 1.56 2.21
N GLU A 206 16.48 2.52 1.35
CA GLU A 206 16.44 3.96 1.67
C GLU A 206 15.18 4.64 1.11
N LEU A 207 14.69 5.66 1.81
CA LEU A 207 13.68 6.57 1.26
C LEU A 207 14.34 7.65 0.41
N LYS A 208 13.79 7.88 -0.78
CA LYS A 208 14.18 8.95 -1.70
C LYS A 208 13.00 9.85 -2.00
N ASN A 209 13.32 11.06 -2.46
CA ASN A 209 12.36 12.04 -2.95
C ASN A 209 12.48 12.20 -4.45
N ILE A 210 11.34 12.39 -5.12
CA ILE A 210 11.33 12.85 -6.51
C ILE A 210 11.56 14.35 -6.50
N ASN A 211 12.75 14.79 -6.90
CA ASN A 211 13.00 16.19 -7.19
C ASN A 211 12.36 16.52 -8.55
N TYR A 212 11.14 17.05 -8.54
CA TYR A 212 10.61 17.69 -9.74
C TYR A 212 11.37 18.99 -10.00
N VAL A 213 12.05 19.06 -11.14
CA VAL A 213 12.14 20.34 -11.84
C VAL A 213 10.78 20.50 -12.52
N LEU A 214 9.93 21.35 -11.96
CA LEU A 214 8.73 21.81 -12.66
C LEU A 214 9.20 22.49 -13.95
N PHE A 215 8.92 21.88 -15.09
CA PHE A 215 9.06 22.52 -16.41
C PHE A 215 7.88 23.47 -16.65
#